data_AF-A0A7V3EDY5-F1
#
_entry.id   AF-A0A7V3EDY5-F1
#
_cell.length_a   1.000
_cell.length_b   1.000
_cell.length_c   1.000
_cell.angle_alpha   90.00
_cell.angle_beta   90.00
_cell.angle_gamma   90.00
#
_symmetry.space_group_name_H-M   'P 1'
#
loop_
_entity.id
_entity.type
_entity.pdbx_description
1 polymer ?
#
loop_
_entity_poly.entity_id
_entity_poly.type
_entity_poly.pdbx_seq_one_letter_code
_entity_poly.pdbx_strand_id
1 'polypeptide(L)'
;MTDDNRLSAFLEKYKNGAKVWSGATFTGYLNLRPLLEELPIASAAGPSRDYPRRFTGIADNVYGEIIHQLLAYEGYLRDKAYPIRECLIKPLIDDGGCKYQFIIRYATKEGEERQRTYEVARSDERTFILFADPLQS
;
A
#
# COMPACT_ATOMS: atom_id res chain seq x y z
N MET A 1 13.10 -20.78 1.30
CA MET A 1 11.85 -20.83 0.49
C MET A 1 12.20 -20.15 -0.83
N THR A 2 12.03 -20.82 -1.97
CA THR A 2 12.29 -20.20 -3.28
C THR A 2 11.22 -19.14 -3.58
N ASP A 3 11.52 -18.16 -4.42
CA ASP A 3 10.53 -17.14 -4.82
C ASP A 3 9.30 -17.76 -5.49
N ASP A 4 9.47 -18.88 -6.23
CA ASP A 4 8.36 -19.64 -6.81
C ASP A 4 7.40 -20.22 -5.76
N ASN A 5 7.93 -20.67 -4.61
CA ASN A 5 7.11 -21.15 -3.50
C ASN A 5 6.39 -19.98 -2.80
N ARG A 6 7.03 -18.80 -2.69
CA ARG A 6 6.39 -17.60 -2.15
C ARG A 6 5.28 -17.09 -3.08
N LEU A 7 5.52 -17.06 -4.39
CA LEU A 7 4.54 -16.67 -5.39
C LEU A 7 3.33 -17.60 -5.35
N SER A 8 3.55 -18.91 -5.36
CA SER A 8 2.48 -19.90 -5.28
C SER A 8 1.66 -19.76 -3.99
N ALA A 9 2.33 -19.58 -2.84
CA ALA A 9 1.65 -19.35 -1.56
C ALA A 9 0.86 -18.04 -1.52
N PHE A 10 1.41 -16.96 -2.11
CA PHE A 10 0.73 -15.67 -2.24
C PHE A 10 -0.53 -15.80 -3.10
N LEU A 11 -0.41 -16.38 -4.29
CA LEU A 11 -1.54 -16.62 -5.19
C LEU A 11 -2.61 -17.49 -4.52
N GLU A 12 -2.22 -18.59 -3.88
CA GLU A 12 -3.11 -19.49 -3.16
C GLU A 12 -3.84 -18.80 -1.99
N LYS A 13 -3.13 -17.96 -1.22
CA LYS A 13 -3.70 -17.18 -0.11
C LYS A 13 -4.75 -16.18 -0.59
N TYR A 14 -4.55 -15.60 -1.77
CA TYR A 14 -5.37 -14.49 -2.26
C TYR A 14 -6.34 -14.86 -3.40
N LYS A 15 -6.35 -16.11 -3.89
CA LYS A 15 -7.19 -16.57 -5.01
C LYS A 15 -8.70 -16.42 -4.80
N ASN A 16 -9.18 -16.56 -3.56
CA ASN A 16 -10.61 -16.67 -3.21
C ASN A 16 -11.17 -15.42 -2.50
N GLY A 17 -10.39 -14.35 -2.39
CA GLY A 17 -10.85 -13.14 -1.74
C GLY A 17 -9.76 -12.09 -1.66
N ALA A 18 -9.95 -10.98 -2.37
CA ALA A 18 -9.19 -9.77 -2.18
C ALA A 18 -9.57 -9.08 -0.85
N LYS A 19 -9.37 -9.77 0.28
CA LYS A 19 -9.54 -9.17 1.61
C LYS A 19 -8.20 -9.15 2.31
N VAL A 20 -7.39 -8.16 1.93
CA VAL A 20 -6.49 -7.57 2.91
C VAL A 20 -7.31 -6.51 3.66
N TRP A 21 -7.01 -6.37 4.95
CA TRP A 21 -7.77 -5.61 5.94
C TRP A 21 -8.33 -4.27 5.42
N SER A 22 -9.54 -3.89 5.87
CA SER A 22 -10.14 -2.57 5.68
C SER A 22 -10.71 -2.00 6.98
N GLY A 23 -10.87 -0.67 7.06
CA GLY A 23 -11.10 0.05 8.31
C GLY A 23 -10.94 1.56 8.16
N ALA A 24 -11.64 2.32 9.01
CA ALA A 24 -11.77 3.77 8.93
C ALA A 24 -10.55 4.55 9.50
N THR A 25 -9.69 3.91 10.29
CA THR A 25 -8.52 4.55 10.92
C THR A 25 -7.26 3.73 10.72
N PHE A 26 -6.12 4.41 10.55
CA PHE A 26 -4.85 3.75 10.31
C PHE A 26 -4.37 2.95 11.53
N THR A 27 -4.71 3.41 12.73
CA THR A 27 -4.40 2.71 13.99
C THR A 27 -4.99 1.30 14.10
N GLY A 28 -5.99 0.97 13.27
CA GLY A 28 -6.54 -0.39 13.19
C GLY A 28 -5.66 -1.39 12.43
N TYR A 29 -4.62 -0.94 11.72
CA TYR A 29 -3.79 -1.76 10.84
C TYR A 29 -2.44 -2.13 11.49
N LEU A 30 -2.48 -2.97 12.53
CA LEU A 30 -1.28 -3.34 13.30
C LEU A 30 -0.32 -4.30 12.56
N ASN A 31 -0.68 -4.83 11.38
CA ASN A 31 0.04 -5.93 10.72
C ASN A 31 0.66 -5.57 9.36
N LEU A 32 0.93 -4.29 9.06
CA LEU A 32 1.44 -3.89 7.73
C LEU A 32 2.88 -4.36 7.44
N ARG A 33 3.77 -4.41 8.44
CA ARG A 33 5.13 -4.91 8.21
C ARG A 33 5.14 -6.40 7.81
N PRO A 34 4.51 -7.31 8.59
CA PRO A 34 4.34 -8.70 8.16
C PRO A 34 3.68 -8.81 6.79
N LEU A 35 2.68 -7.97 6.50
CA LEU A 35 2.04 -7.93 5.20
C LEU A 35 3.05 -7.64 4.08
N LEU A 36 3.89 -6.60 4.20
CA LEU A 36 4.91 -6.31 3.18
C LEU A 36 5.89 -7.47 3.00
N GLU A 37 6.27 -8.14 4.09
CA GLU A 37 7.19 -9.29 4.07
C GLU A 37 6.60 -10.51 3.32
N GLU A 38 5.27 -10.60 3.20
CA GLU A 38 4.58 -11.64 2.42
C GLU A 38 4.69 -11.44 0.90
N LEU A 39 5.03 -10.23 0.41
CA LEU A 39 5.18 -10.02 -1.02
C LEU A 39 6.29 -10.92 -1.59
N PRO A 40 6.03 -11.62 -2.70
CA PRO A 40 7.11 -12.24 -3.48
C PRO A 40 7.93 -11.15 -4.17
N ILE A 41 9.19 -11.45 -4.46
CA ILE A 41 10.06 -10.55 -5.22
C ILE A 41 9.51 -10.44 -6.64
N ALA A 42 9.20 -9.23 -7.09
CA ALA A 42 8.72 -8.98 -8.44
C ALA A 42 9.90 -9.08 -9.43
N SER A 43 9.73 -9.88 -10.48
CA SER A 43 10.70 -9.99 -11.58
C SER A 43 10.93 -8.65 -12.30
N ALA A 44 9.90 -7.79 -12.32
CA ALA A 44 9.96 -6.42 -12.81
C ALA A 44 9.16 -5.50 -11.87
N ALA A 45 9.81 -4.92 -10.85
CA ALA A 45 9.16 -4.03 -9.90
C ALA A 45 8.80 -2.67 -10.53
N GLY A 46 7.73 -2.64 -11.33
CA GLY A 46 7.13 -1.46 -11.95
C GLY A 46 5.72 -1.20 -11.41
N PRO A 47 5.21 0.04 -11.49
CA PRO A 47 3.84 0.33 -11.08
C PRO A 47 2.83 -0.19 -12.11
N SER A 48 1.56 -0.35 -11.71
CA SER A 48 0.47 -0.70 -12.63
C SER A 48 -0.06 0.49 -13.45
N ARG A 49 0.31 1.72 -13.04
CA ARG A 49 -0.06 2.98 -13.70
C ARG A 49 1.06 4.01 -13.51
N ASP A 50 1.00 5.12 -14.23
CA ASP A 50 1.97 6.19 -14.06
C ASP A 50 1.78 6.91 -12.72
N TYR A 51 2.73 6.70 -11.80
CA TYR A 51 2.83 7.44 -10.56
C TYR A 51 3.91 8.52 -10.67
N PRO A 52 3.63 9.76 -10.24
CA PRO A 52 4.62 10.83 -10.30
C PRO A 52 5.69 10.71 -9.20
N ARG A 53 5.52 9.83 -8.21
CA ARG A 53 6.49 9.63 -7.12
C ARG A 53 6.83 8.14 -6.96
N ARG A 54 8.12 7.90 -6.73
CA ARG A 54 8.70 6.59 -6.45
C ARG A 54 9.69 6.70 -5.29
N PHE A 55 9.52 5.86 -4.29
CA PHE A 55 10.44 5.71 -3.16
C PHE A 55 11.00 4.30 -3.16
N THR A 56 12.29 4.13 -2.88
CA THR A 56 12.94 2.82 -2.81
C THR A 56 13.73 2.73 -1.51
N GLY A 57 13.58 1.63 -0.79
CA GLY A 57 14.24 1.45 0.49
C GLY A 57 13.96 0.08 1.10
N ILE A 58 14.48 -0.14 2.30
CA ILE A 58 14.21 -1.38 3.03
C ILE A 58 12.78 -1.40 3.61
N ALA A 59 12.32 -2.58 4.03
CA ALA A 59 10.98 -2.78 4.60
C ALA A 59 10.61 -1.71 5.65
N ASP A 60 11.51 -1.43 6.59
CA ASP A 60 11.26 -0.44 7.66
C ASP A 60 11.10 0.99 7.12
N ASN A 61 11.85 1.37 6.09
CA ASN A 61 11.74 2.69 5.47
C ASN A 61 10.43 2.82 4.69
N VAL A 62 10.07 1.80 3.91
CA VAL A 62 8.83 1.81 3.13
C VAL A 62 7.61 1.70 4.04
N TYR A 63 7.64 0.84 5.05
CA TYR A 63 6.63 0.79 6.10
C TYR A 63 6.51 2.14 6.80
N GLY A 64 7.63 2.71 7.26
CA GLY A 64 7.66 4.01 7.90
C GLY A 64 7.10 5.13 7.02
N GLU A 65 7.41 5.12 5.72
CA GLU A 65 6.85 6.09 4.76
C GLU A 65 5.35 5.87 4.56
N ILE A 66 4.89 4.63 4.39
CA ILE A 66 3.45 4.31 4.28
C ILE A 66 2.71 4.76 5.55
N ILE A 67 3.25 4.45 6.72
CA ILE A 67 2.75 4.90 8.03
C ILE A 67 2.72 6.43 8.07
N HIS A 68 3.82 7.09 7.71
CA HIS A 68 3.92 8.54 7.72
C HIS A 68 2.90 9.17 6.79
N GLN A 69 2.70 8.64 5.59
CA GLN A 69 1.69 9.10 4.66
C GLN A 69 0.29 8.88 5.24
N LEU A 70 -0.01 7.69 5.74
CA LEU A 70 -1.32 7.37 6.34
C LEU A 70 -1.63 8.22 7.59
N LEU A 71 -0.63 8.44 8.45
CA LEU A 71 -0.71 9.31 9.63
C LEU A 71 -0.66 10.79 9.29
N ALA A 72 -0.02 11.22 8.21
CA ALA A 72 -0.15 12.59 7.72
C ALA A 72 -1.60 12.79 7.26
N TYR A 73 -2.15 11.84 6.49
CA TYR A 73 -3.58 11.87 6.17
C TYR A 73 -4.47 11.63 7.40
N GLU A 74 -4.06 11.05 8.52
CA GLU A 74 -4.93 10.98 9.71
C GLU A 74 -4.76 12.21 10.63
N GLY A 75 -3.52 12.60 10.89
CA GLY A 75 -3.09 13.61 11.86
C GLY A 75 -3.13 15.04 11.33
N TYR A 76 -2.62 15.30 10.11
CA TYR A 76 -2.76 16.62 9.46
C TYR A 76 -4.24 16.94 9.19
N LEU A 77 -5.07 15.91 9.11
CA LEU A 77 -6.50 16.00 8.88
C LEU A 77 -7.35 15.99 10.16
N ARG A 78 -6.91 15.41 11.28
CA ARG A 78 -7.54 15.65 12.59
C ARG A 78 -7.34 17.11 13.02
N ASP A 79 -6.18 17.71 12.72
CA ASP A 79 -5.92 19.13 12.94
C ASP A 79 -6.65 20.05 11.92
N LYS A 80 -7.07 19.52 10.76
CA LYS A 80 -7.77 20.28 9.70
C LYS A 80 -8.96 19.54 9.06
N ALA A 81 -9.82 18.89 9.82
CA ALA A 81 -11.15 18.36 9.43
C ALA A 81 -11.33 17.42 8.20
N TYR A 82 -10.36 16.60 7.78
CA TYR A 82 -10.57 15.64 6.67
C TYR A 82 -10.61 14.16 7.16
N PRO A 83 -11.75 13.58 7.54
CA PRO A 83 -11.76 12.22 8.06
C PRO A 83 -11.40 11.17 7.00
N ILE A 84 -10.46 10.26 7.32
CA ILE A 84 -10.32 8.98 6.59
C ILE A 84 -11.64 8.22 6.76
N ARG A 85 -12.22 7.77 5.65
CA ARG A 85 -13.44 6.97 5.62
C ARG A 85 -13.11 5.49 5.60
N GLU A 86 -12.11 5.13 4.80
CA GLU A 86 -11.72 3.75 4.59
C GLU A 86 -10.28 3.73 4.07
N CYS A 87 -9.47 2.82 4.57
CA CYS A 87 -8.31 2.32 3.85
C CYS A 87 -8.61 0.89 3.39
N LEU A 88 -8.34 0.58 2.14
CA LEU A 88 -8.48 -0.76 1.59
C LEU A 88 -7.11 -1.17 1.09
N ILE A 89 -6.68 -2.35 1.49
CA ILE A 89 -5.47 -2.95 0.96
C ILE A 89 -5.90 -4.14 0.11
N LYS A 90 -5.28 -4.33 -1.06
CA LYS A 90 -5.56 -5.49 -1.89
C LYS A 90 -4.29 -5.96 -2.61
N PRO A 91 -4.15 -7.27 -2.87
CA PRO A 91 -3.13 -7.75 -3.78
C PRO A 91 -3.45 -7.26 -5.19
N LEU A 92 -2.41 -6.87 -5.92
CA LEU A 92 -2.47 -6.58 -7.33
C LEU A 92 -1.47 -7.52 -8.02
N ILE A 93 -2.00 -8.37 -8.89
CA ILE A 93 -1.23 -9.37 -9.63
C ILE A 93 -1.40 -9.00 -11.10
N ASP A 94 -0.34 -8.51 -11.72
CA ASP A 94 -0.30 -8.14 -13.13
C ASP A 94 0.94 -8.77 -13.79
N ASP A 95 1.09 -8.56 -15.10
CA ASP A 95 2.25 -9.05 -15.86
C ASP A 95 3.59 -8.48 -15.34
N GLY A 96 3.55 -7.39 -14.57
CA GLY A 96 4.67 -6.80 -13.86
C GLY A 96 4.90 -7.36 -12.45
N GLY A 97 4.20 -8.43 -12.06
CA GLY A 97 4.41 -9.15 -10.80
C GLY A 97 3.38 -8.83 -9.71
N CYS A 98 3.73 -9.14 -8.47
CA CYS A 98 2.83 -8.98 -7.31
C CYS A 98 3.14 -7.69 -6.54
N LYS A 99 2.08 -6.93 -6.26
CA LYS A 99 2.10 -5.69 -5.49
C LYS A 99 1.01 -5.72 -4.43
N TYR A 100 1.13 -4.88 -3.42
CA TYR A 100 -0.03 -4.45 -2.65
C TYR A 100 -0.47 -3.06 -3.12
N GLN A 101 -1.76 -2.93 -3.41
CA GLN A 101 -2.38 -1.65 -3.65
C GLN A 101 -3.09 -1.18 -2.37
N PHE A 102 -2.73 0.01 -1.91
CA PHE A 102 -3.36 0.70 -0.79
C PHE A 102 -4.27 1.78 -1.35
N ILE A 103 -5.56 1.75 -1.03
CA ILE A 103 -6.56 2.69 -1.46
C ILE A 103 -7.08 3.44 -0.24
N ILE A 104 -6.92 4.75 -0.18
CA ILE A 104 -7.42 5.58 0.93
C ILE A 104 -8.58 6.40 0.41
N ARG A 105 -9.76 6.25 1.01
CA ARG A 105 -10.90 7.14 0.84
C ARG A 105 -10.98 8.12 2.00
N TYR A 106 -11.11 9.41 1.70
CA TYR A 106 -11.17 10.48 2.69
C TYR A 106 -12.12 11.59 2.22
N ALA A 107 -12.66 12.38 3.15
CA ALA A 107 -13.50 13.54 2.82
C ALA A 107 -12.68 14.84 2.82
N THR A 108 -12.87 15.70 1.81
CA THR A 108 -12.29 17.06 1.75
C THR A 108 -12.92 18.00 2.77
N LYS A 109 -12.30 19.15 3.04
CA LYS A 109 -12.94 20.27 3.76
C LYS A 109 -14.24 20.73 3.12
N GLU A 110 -14.36 20.59 1.80
CA GLU A 110 -15.55 20.92 1.02
C GLU A 110 -16.61 19.81 1.08
N GLY A 111 -16.33 18.70 1.78
CA GLY A 111 -17.22 17.55 1.90
C GLY A 111 -17.14 16.55 0.73
N GLU A 112 -16.24 16.77 -0.24
CA GLU A 112 -16.06 15.87 -1.37
C GLU A 112 -15.35 14.58 -0.94
N GLU A 113 -15.84 13.41 -1.37
CA GLU A 113 -15.07 12.19 -1.20
C GLU A 113 -13.97 12.12 -2.26
N ARG A 114 -12.72 11.98 -1.78
CA ARG A 114 -11.56 11.73 -2.64
C ARG A 114 -10.93 10.39 -2.32
N GLN A 115 -10.21 9.89 -3.31
CA GLN A 115 -9.47 8.63 -3.21
C GLN A 115 -8.00 8.85 -3.57
N ARG A 116 -7.12 8.19 -2.84
CA ARG A 116 -5.72 8.02 -3.20
C ARG A 116 -5.37 6.56 -3.35
N THR A 117 -4.36 6.29 -4.18
CA THR A 117 -3.85 4.94 -4.34
C THR A 117 -2.33 4.94 -4.25
N TYR A 118 -1.80 3.94 -3.57
CA TYR A 118 -0.37 3.64 -3.50
C TYR A 118 -0.15 2.20 -3.91
N GLU A 119 1.01 1.92 -4.48
CA GLU A 119 1.43 0.56 -4.79
C GLU A 119 2.77 0.25 -4.16
N VAL A 120 2.90 -0.95 -3.60
CA VAL A 120 4.13 -1.41 -3.00
C VAL A 120 4.54 -2.70 -3.67
N ALA A 121 5.72 -2.69 -4.28
CA ALA A 121 6.36 -3.87 -4.85
C ALA A 121 7.57 -4.25 -4.00
N ARG A 122 7.86 -5.54 -3.91
CA ARG A 122 9.13 -6.02 -3.37
C ARG A 122 10.10 -6.23 -4.53
N SER A 123 11.25 -5.58 -4.50
CA SER A 123 12.27 -5.69 -5.55
C SER A 123 13.41 -6.65 -5.20
N ASP A 124 13.60 -6.95 -3.93
CA ASP A 124 14.64 -7.87 -3.44
C ASP A 124 14.26 -8.40 -2.04
N GLU A 125 15.08 -9.25 -1.43
CA GLU A 125 14.84 -9.85 -0.11
C GLU A 125 14.61 -8.81 0.99
N ARG A 126 15.20 -7.62 0.88
CA ARG A 126 15.00 -6.54 1.86
C ARG A 126 14.47 -5.25 1.27
N THR A 127 14.41 -5.14 -0.06
CA THR A 127 14.16 -3.88 -0.75
C THR A 127 12.74 -3.84 -1.30
N PHE A 128 12.09 -2.71 -1.07
CA PHE A 128 10.73 -2.42 -1.45
C PHE A 128 10.68 -1.09 -2.22
N ILE A 129 9.70 -1.00 -3.10
CA ILE A 129 9.44 0.18 -3.91
C ILE A 129 8.01 0.62 -3.63
N LEU A 130 7.83 1.87 -3.22
CA LEU A 130 6.55 2.52 -3.03
C LEU A 130 6.30 3.48 -4.19
N PHE A 131 5.19 3.32 -4.87
CA PHE A 131 4.67 4.21 -5.91
C PHE A 131 3.48 4.98 -5.34
N ALA A 132 3.50 6.31 -5.49
CA ALA A 132 2.57 7.17 -4.77
C ALA A 132 2.01 8.29 -5.66
N ASP A 133 0.73 8.59 -5.47
CA ASP A 133 0.12 9.81 -5.99
C ASP A 133 0.78 11.05 -5.37
N PRO A 134 0.85 12.17 -6.09
CA PRO A 134 1.51 13.38 -5.59
C PRO A 134 0.71 13.90 -4.39
N LEU A 135 1.35 14.31 -3.30
CA LEU A 135 0.67 14.99 -2.18
C LEU A 135 -0.06 16.23 -2.74
N GLN A 136 -1.39 16.25 -2.65
CA GLN A 136 -2.19 17.42 -2.95
C GLN A 136 -2.02 18.31 -1.73
N SER A 137 -1.21 19.35 -1.91
CA SER A 137 -1.04 20.49 -1.01
C SER A 137 -2.34 21.26 -0.83
#